data_AF-A0AAD9ZTN3-F1
#
_entry.id   AF-A0AAD9ZTN3-F1
#
_cell.length_a   1.000
_cell.length_b   1.000
_cell.length_c   1.000
_cell.angle_alpha   90.00
_cell.angle_beta   90.00
_cell.angle_gamma   90.00
#
_symmetry.space_group_name_H-M   'P 1'
#
loop_
_entity.id
_entity.type
_entity.pdbx_description
1 polymer ?
#
loop_
_entity_poly.entity_id
_entity_poly.type
_entity_poly.pdbx_seq_one_letter_code
_entity_poly.pdbx_strand_id
1 'polypeptide(L)'
;MSRNQDRETRQTNHHDSTSAAATDLDNKWLTDKQRKLEKKPTLLGEKAGNSSCYIFRVPRSLEEINQKAYHPLIVSIGPYHHGSEHLKMIEEHKWRFLRSLFGRTDNLPENLGLCYQAVASLEADVRECYAKTIKFESSPCFSLSWLFMLTLILQNSELGSSP
;
A
#
# COMPACT_ATOMS: atom_id res chain seq x y z
N MET A 1 48.05 10.85 -79.64
CA MET A 1 47.54 9.46 -79.55
C MET A 1 48.17 8.81 -78.33
N SER A 2 47.42 7.93 -77.67
CA SER A 2 47.75 7.14 -76.47
C SER A 2 47.75 7.86 -75.11
N ARG A 3 46.63 7.66 -74.40
CA ARG A 3 46.54 7.80 -72.93
C ARG A 3 46.03 6.45 -72.42
N ASN A 4 46.77 5.90 -71.45
CA ASN A 4 46.70 4.52 -70.94
C ASN A 4 45.36 4.12 -70.31
N GLN A 5 45.09 2.81 -70.43
CA GLN A 5 44.22 2.01 -69.58
C GLN A 5 44.73 1.96 -68.13
N ASP A 6 43.86 1.44 -67.24
CA ASP A 6 44.05 1.03 -65.84
C ASP A 6 43.41 1.96 -64.80
N ARG A 7 42.16 1.62 -64.45
CA ARG A 7 41.61 1.82 -63.11
C ARG A 7 40.73 0.64 -62.73
N GLU A 8 41.37 -0.32 -62.06
CA GLU A 8 40.74 -1.32 -61.20
C GLU A 8 40.20 -0.68 -59.90
N THR A 9 38.97 -1.09 -59.57
CA THR A 9 38.38 -1.36 -58.24
C THR A 9 38.93 -0.63 -57.01
N ARG A 10 38.10 0.26 -56.45
CA ARG A 10 37.91 0.42 -55.00
C ARG A 10 36.42 0.60 -54.69
N GLN A 11 35.72 -0.51 -54.47
CA GLN A 11 34.46 -0.52 -53.73
C GLN A 11 34.80 -0.31 -52.25
N THR A 12 34.38 0.81 -51.68
CA THR A 12 34.39 1.03 -50.23
C THR A 12 33.00 0.69 -49.69
N ASN A 13 32.89 -0.48 -49.05
CA ASN A 13 31.76 -0.85 -48.21
C ASN A 13 31.70 0.11 -47.01
N HIS A 14 30.72 1.00 -47.00
CA HIS A 14 30.47 1.89 -45.87
C HIS A 14 28.98 1.93 -45.53
N HIS A 15 28.41 0.76 -45.26
CA HIS A 15 27.06 0.61 -44.72
C HIS A 15 27.02 -0.65 -43.84
N ASP A 16 27.31 -0.53 -42.54
CA ASP A 16 26.80 -1.54 -41.59
C ASP A 16 26.86 -1.15 -40.10
N SER A 17 27.63 -0.14 -39.70
CA SER A 17 27.85 0.11 -38.27
C SER A 17 26.73 0.85 -37.53
N THR A 18 25.71 1.39 -38.23
CA THR A 18 24.65 2.22 -37.61
C THR A 18 23.40 1.42 -37.21
N SER A 19 23.19 0.24 -37.80
CA SER A 19 21.99 -0.59 -37.58
C SER A 19 22.08 -1.39 -36.26
N ALA A 20 23.23 -1.99 -35.98
CA ALA A 20 23.43 -2.88 -34.83
C ALA A 20 23.33 -2.15 -33.46
N ALA A 21 23.80 -0.90 -33.38
CA ALA A 21 23.77 -0.13 -32.13
C ALA A 21 22.36 0.33 -31.73
N ALA A 22 21.49 0.61 -32.72
CA ALA A 22 20.09 0.95 -32.47
C ALA A 22 19.29 -0.26 -31.97
N THR A 23 19.53 -1.45 -32.56
CA THR A 23 18.89 -2.70 -32.12
C THR A 23 19.35 -3.15 -30.73
N ASP A 24 20.59 -2.84 -30.33
CA ASP A 24 21.12 -3.18 -29.00
C ASP A 24 20.49 -2.33 -27.88
N LEU A 25 20.26 -1.04 -28.15
CA LEU A 25 19.55 -0.14 -27.23
C LEU A 25 18.09 -0.56 -27.01
N ASP A 26 17.40 -0.96 -28.07
CA ASP A 26 16.02 -1.45 -28.00
C ASP A 26 15.95 -2.79 -27.24
N ASN A 27 16.88 -3.72 -27.51
CA ASN A 27 16.95 -4.99 -26.80
C ASN A 27 17.22 -4.79 -25.30
N LYS A 28 18.17 -3.90 -24.97
CA LYS A 28 18.48 -3.56 -23.58
C LYS A 28 17.30 -2.91 -22.86
N TRP A 29 16.59 -1.99 -23.53
CA TRP A 29 15.38 -1.39 -22.98
C TRP A 29 14.30 -2.44 -22.71
N LEU A 30 14.08 -3.38 -23.63
CA LEU A 30 13.11 -4.47 -23.47
C LEU A 30 13.46 -5.35 -22.26
N THR A 31 14.73 -5.75 -22.12
CA THR A 31 15.16 -6.60 -21.01
C THR A 31 15.04 -5.88 -19.67
N ASP A 32 15.39 -4.58 -19.63
CA ASP A 32 15.24 -3.74 -18.45
C ASP A 32 13.77 -3.58 -18.04
N LYS A 33 12.86 -3.44 -19.01
CA LYS A 33 11.42 -3.34 -18.75
C LYS A 33 10.82 -4.67 -18.30
N GLN A 34 11.17 -5.79 -18.92
CA GLN A 34 10.73 -7.12 -18.47
C GLN A 34 11.12 -7.38 -17.03
N ARG A 35 12.39 -7.17 -16.69
CA ARG A 35 12.88 -7.29 -15.31
C ARG A 35 12.16 -6.35 -14.32
N LYS A 36 11.70 -5.18 -14.79
CA LYS A 36 10.92 -4.25 -13.96
C LYS A 36 9.46 -4.69 -13.79
N LEU A 37 8.88 -5.34 -14.80
CA LEU A 37 7.52 -5.90 -14.75
C LEU A 37 7.43 -7.13 -13.85
N GLU A 38 8.48 -7.95 -13.81
CA GLU A 38 8.57 -9.13 -12.93
C GLU A 38 8.75 -8.76 -11.45
N LYS A 39 9.22 -7.54 -11.15
CA LYS A 39 9.37 -7.05 -9.79
C LYS A 39 8.01 -6.67 -9.21
N LYS A 40 7.64 -7.34 -8.12
CA LYS A 40 6.46 -6.99 -7.33
C LYS A 40 6.56 -5.56 -6.76
N PRO A 41 5.48 -4.76 -6.83
CA PRO A 41 5.44 -3.45 -6.19
C PRO A 41 5.70 -3.56 -4.68
N THR A 42 6.54 -2.67 -4.14
CA THR A 42 6.88 -2.65 -2.71
C THR A 42 6.06 -1.62 -1.91
N LEU A 43 5.48 -0.64 -2.61
CA LEU A 43 4.72 0.46 -2.02
C LEU A 43 3.20 0.26 -2.14
N LEU A 44 2.76 -0.41 -3.19
CA LEU A 44 1.34 -0.67 -3.46
C LEU A 44 0.98 -2.07 -2.96
N GLY A 45 -0.21 -2.16 -2.38
CA GLY A 45 -0.83 -3.46 -2.10
C GLY A 45 -1.05 -4.24 -3.40
N GLU A 46 -1.06 -5.56 -3.33
CA GLU A 46 -1.23 -6.44 -4.50
C GLU A 46 -2.49 -6.11 -5.31
N LYS A 47 -3.55 -5.67 -4.63
CA LYS A 47 -4.84 -5.31 -5.23
C LYS A 47 -5.07 -3.81 -5.35
N ALA A 48 -4.04 -2.97 -5.23
CA ALA A 48 -4.19 -1.53 -5.42
C ALA A 48 -4.72 -1.25 -6.84
N GLY A 49 -5.89 -0.58 -6.93
CA GLY A 49 -6.59 -0.35 -8.20
C GLY A 49 -7.59 -1.44 -8.61
N ASN A 50 -7.75 -2.50 -7.83
CA ASN A 50 -8.85 -3.45 -7.97
C ASN A 50 -10.09 -2.96 -7.22
N SER A 51 -11.26 -3.49 -7.59
CA SER A 51 -12.56 -3.25 -6.95
C SER A 51 -12.58 -3.45 -5.44
N SER A 52 -11.68 -4.26 -4.87
CA SER A 52 -11.59 -4.52 -3.42
C SER A 52 -10.74 -3.51 -2.62
N CYS A 53 -10.10 -2.53 -3.29
CA CYS A 53 -9.25 -1.53 -2.65
C CYS A 53 -10.03 -0.23 -2.43
N TYR A 54 -10.47 0.02 -1.19
CA TYR A 54 -11.38 1.12 -0.86
C TYR A 54 -10.74 2.26 -0.07
N ILE A 55 -9.58 2.04 0.55
CA ILE A 55 -8.96 2.98 1.48
C ILE A 55 -7.63 3.47 0.92
N PHE A 56 -7.57 4.75 0.56
CA PHE A 56 -6.42 5.38 -0.07
C PHE A 56 -5.77 6.39 0.87
N ARG A 57 -4.45 6.50 0.78
CA ARG A 57 -3.75 7.61 1.44
C ARG A 57 -4.00 8.87 0.63
N VAL A 58 -4.26 9.97 1.31
CA VAL A 58 -4.43 11.26 0.65
C VAL A 58 -3.11 11.65 -0.05
N PRO A 59 -3.14 12.08 -1.32
CA PRO A 59 -1.97 12.61 -1.99
C PRO A 59 -1.38 13.80 -1.23
N ARG A 60 -0.05 13.85 -1.09
CA ARG A 60 0.65 14.92 -0.36
C ARG A 60 0.26 16.33 -0.84
N SER A 61 0.04 16.51 -2.13
CA SER A 61 -0.38 17.80 -2.70
C SER A 61 -1.72 18.29 -2.13
N LEU A 62 -2.67 17.39 -1.84
CA LEU A 62 -3.93 17.73 -1.19
C LEU A 62 -3.75 17.95 0.31
N GLU A 63 -2.92 17.12 0.95
CA GLU A 63 -2.55 17.31 2.37
C GLU A 63 -1.93 18.69 2.60
N GLU A 64 -1.07 19.17 1.71
CA GLU A 64 -0.40 20.48 1.80
C GLU A 64 -1.36 21.66 1.67
N ILE A 65 -2.44 21.53 0.88
CA ILE A 65 -3.46 22.57 0.72
C ILE A 65 -4.27 22.73 2.02
N ASN A 66 -4.66 21.63 2.66
CA ASN A 66 -5.41 21.68 3.89
C ASN A 66 -5.09 20.49 4.82
N GLN A 67 -4.03 20.63 5.59
CA GLN A 67 -3.58 19.58 6.50
C GLN A 67 -4.65 19.20 7.52
N LYS A 68 -5.46 20.16 7.99
CA LYS A 68 -6.49 19.92 9.02
C LYS A 68 -7.69 19.12 8.53
N ALA A 69 -7.94 19.11 7.21
CA ALA A 69 -9.01 18.30 6.61
C ALA A 69 -8.64 16.82 6.49
N TYR A 70 -7.34 16.51 6.43
CA TYR A 70 -6.86 15.16 6.11
C TYR A 70 -6.08 14.49 7.25
N HIS A 71 -5.54 15.27 8.20
CA HIS A 71 -4.94 14.72 9.40
C HIS A 71 -5.97 14.61 10.52
N PRO A 72 -6.09 13.44 11.18
CA PRO A 72 -6.97 13.29 12.32
C PRO A 72 -6.53 14.24 13.44
N LEU A 73 -7.48 15.02 13.94
CA LEU A 73 -7.26 15.97 15.03
C LEU A 73 -7.43 15.35 16.41
N ILE A 74 -8.32 14.35 16.51
CA ILE A 74 -8.74 13.76 17.79
C ILE A 74 -8.50 12.25 17.81
N VAL A 75 -8.99 11.52 16.81
CA VAL A 75 -8.93 10.05 16.74
C VAL A 75 -8.32 9.62 15.40
N SER A 76 -7.23 8.85 15.43
CA SER A 76 -6.82 8.07 14.24
C SER A 76 -7.70 6.86 14.09
N ILE A 77 -8.32 6.72 12.93
CA ILE A 77 -9.06 5.53 12.54
C ILE A 77 -8.19 4.74 11.56
N GLY A 78 -7.69 3.59 12.02
CA GLY A 78 -6.83 2.72 11.23
C GLY A 78 -5.36 3.16 11.17
N PRO A 79 -4.59 2.58 10.24
CA PRO A 79 -3.14 2.49 10.32
C PRO A 79 -2.38 3.64 9.67
N TYR A 80 -3.03 4.47 8.84
CA TYR A 80 -2.34 5.53 8.08
C TYR A 80 -1.84 6.71 8.92
N HIS A 81 -2.46 6.93 10.08
CA HIS A 81 -2.08 7.99 11.02
C HIS A 81 -1.63 7.45 12.38
N HIS A 82 -1.36 6.14 12.46
CA HIS A 82 -0.83 5.51 13.66
C HIS A 82 0.53 6.11 14.05
N GLY A 83 0.79 6.20 15.36
CA GLY A 83 2.07 6.69 15.89
C GLY A 83 2.26 8.21 15.87
N SER A 84 1.24 8.97 15.47
CA SER A 84 1.29 10.44 15.54
C SER A 84 1.32 10.92 16.99
N GLU A 85 2.28 11.79 17.34
CA GLU A 85 2.51 12.24 18.72
C GLU A 85 1.24 12.81 19.38
N HIS A 86 0.51 13.64 18.65
CA HIS A 86 -0.70 14.30 19.14
C HIS A 86 -1.88 13.34 19.36
N LEU A 87 -1.78 12.09 18.88
CA LEU A 87 -2.80 11.06 19.02
C LEU A 87 -2.47 10.03 20.10
N LYS A 88 -1.30 10.09 20.75
CA LYS A 88 -0.93 9.10 21.77
C LYS A 88 -1.95 8.99 22.91
N MET A 89 -2.47 10.13 23.37
CA MET A 89 -3.50 10.17 24.41
C MET A 89 -4.78 9.42 24.01
N ILE A 90 -5.16 9.48 22.73
CA ILE A 90 -6.36 8.78 22.26
C ILE A 90 -6.10 7.28 22.11
N GLU A 91 -4.87 6.86 21.80
CA GLU A 91 -4.52 5.44 21.77
C GLU A 91 -4.64 4.80 23.16
N GLU A 92 -4.28 5.53 24.23
CA GLU A 92 -4.56 5.08 25.61
C GLU A 92 -6.08 5.03 25.91
N HIS A 93 -6.85 5.98 25.40
CA HIS A 93 -8.31 5.96 25.58
C HIS A 93 -8.97 4.79 24.84
N LYS A 94 -8.46 4.36 23.69
CA LYS A 94 -8.92 3.14 23.01
C LYS A 94 -8.76 1.92 23.92
N TRP A 95 -7.65 1.80 24.65
CA TRP A 95 -7.46 0.73 25.64
C TRP A 95 -8.45 0.81 26.80
N ARG A 96 -8.67 2.01 27.34
CA ARG A 96 -9.64 2.21 28.43
C ARG A 96 -11.06 1.84 27.98
N PHE A 97 -11.41 2.19 26.74
CA PHE A 97 -12.69 1.82 26.15
C PHE A 97 -12.83 0.31 25.99
N LEU A 98 -11.84 -0.37 25.40
CA LEU A 98 -11.84 -1.83 25.27
C LEU A 98 -11.93 -2.53 26.63
N ARG A 99 -11.17 -2.06 27.63
CA ARG A 99 -11.27 -2.56 29.00
C ARG A 99 -12.66 -2.34 29.59
N SER A 100 -13.29 -1.20 29.33
CA SER A 100 -14.66 -0.93 29.80
C SER A 100 -15.70 -1.81 29.08
N LEU A 101 -15.48 -2.12 27.80
CA LEU A 101 -16.37 -2.96 27.01
C LEU A 101 -16.34 -4.41 27.52
N PHE A 102 -15.13 -4.97 27.65
CA PHE A 102 -14.93 -6.34 28.11
C PHE A 102 -14.96 -6.50 29.64
N GLY A 103 -14.87 -5.40 30.40
CA GLY A 103 -14.95 -5.40 31.87
C GLY A 103 -16.37 -5.58 32.41
N ARG A 104 -17.39 -5.55 31.54
CA ARG A 104 -18.80 -5.86 31.89
C ARG A 104 -19.10 -7.36 31.87
N THR A 105 -18.16 -8.17 31.42
CA THR A 105 -18.27 -9.62 31.29
C THR A 105 -17.25 -10.28 32.21
N ASP A 106 -17.63 -11.33 32.93
CA ASP A 106 -16.80 -11.95 33.98
C ASP A 106 -15.53 -12.66 33.47
N ASN A 107 -15.26 -12.68 32.16
CA ASN A 107 -14.14 -13.39 31.53
C ASN A 107 -13.34 -12.53 30.52
N LEU A 108 -12.71 -11.44 30.99
CA LEU A 108 -11.89 -10.55 30.16
C LEU A 108 -10.86 -11.29 29.26
N PRO A 109 -10.06 -12.27 29.75
CA PRO A 109 -9.05 -12.94 28.92
C PRO A 109 -9.66 -13.74 27.77
N GLU A 110 -10.78 -14.42 28.02
CA GLU A 110 -11.49 -15.22 27.03
C GLU A 110 -12.09 -14.31 25.95
N ASN A 111 -12.77 -13.24 26.36
CA ASN A 111 -13.38 -12.30 25.41
C ASN A 111 -12.36 -11.55 24.56
N LEU A 112 -11.22 -11.18 25.17
CA LEU A 112 -10.10 -10.59 24.42
C LEU A 112 -9.53 -11.60 23.41
N GLY A 113 -9.40 -12.88 23.80
CA GLY A 113 -8.96 -13.97 22.93
C GLY A 113 -9.89 -14.18 21.73
N LEU A 114 -11.20 -14.26 21.96
CA LEU A 114 -12.20 -14.39 20.90
C LEU A 114 -12.16 -13.19 19.95
N CYS A 115 -12.05 -11.98 20.51
CA CYS A 115 -12.01 -10.78 19.69
C CYS A 115 -10.72 -10.68 18.88
N TYR A 116 -9.59 -11.09 19.45
CA TYR A 116 -8.32 -11.19 18.73
C TYR A 116 -8.43 -12.19 17.58
N GLN A 117 -9.01 -13.37 17.81
CA GLN A 117 -9.22 -14.37 16.75
C GLN A 117 -10.12 -13.85 15.62
N ALA A 118 -11.21 -13.17 15.97
CA ALA A 118 -12.09 -12.53 14.98
C ALA A 118 -11.34 -11.50 14.14
N VAL A 119 -10.58 -10.60 14.78
CA VAL A 119 -9.76 -9.60 14.08
C VAL A 119 -8.70 -10.27 13.19
N ALA A 120 -8.00 -11.29 13.71
CA ALA A 120 -6.95 -12.00 12.99
C ALA A 120 -7.51 -12.75 11.76
N SER A 121 -8.74 -13.27 11.84
CA SER A 121 -9.38 -13.91 10.69
C SER A 121 -9.72 -12.93 9.56
N LEU A 122 -9.95 -11.65 9.89
CA LEU A 122 -10.29 -10.60 8.94
C LEU A 122 -9.10 -9.74 8.50
N GLU A 123 -7.93 -9.91 9.14
CA GLU A 123 -6.71 -9.14 8.90
C GLU A 123 -6.35 -9.07 7.41
N ALA A 124 -6.34 -10.23 6.74
CA ALA A 124 -5.94 -10.32 5.34
C ALA A 124 -6.87 -9.49 4.44
N ASP A 125 -8.18 -9.65 4.61
CA ASP A 125 -9.21 -8.96 3.83
C ASP A 125 -9.18 -7.45 4.09
N VAL A 126 -9.08 -7.05 5.37
CA VAL A 126 -8.97 -5.63 5.75
C VAL A 126 -7.71 -5.01 5.15
N ARG A 127 -6.59 -5.74 5.12
CA ARG A 127 -5.35 -5.26 4.52
C ARG A 127 -5.49 -5.07 3.00
N GLU A 128 -6.25 -5.92 2.32
CA GLU A 128 -6.53 -5.76 0.90
C GLU A 128 -7.35 -4.50 0.59
N CYS A 129 -8.13 -4.00 1.56
CA CYS A 129 -8.85 -2.74 1.42
C CYS A 129 -7.94 -1.51 1.34
N TYR A 130 -6.67 -1.59 1.76
CA TYR A 130 -5.74 -0.46 1.76
C TYR A 130 -4.87 -0.43 0.49
N ALA A 131 -4.80 0.73 -0.17
CA ALA A 131 -4.02 0.90 -1.41
C ALA A 131 -2.51 0.75 -1.21
N LYS A 132 -2.01 1.17 -0.04
CA LYS A 132 -0.60 1.06 0.34
C LYS A 132 -0.36 -0.22 1.12
N THR A 133 0.73 -0.92 0.82
CA THR A 133 1.21 -2.04 1.66
C THR A 133 1.56 -1.51 3.04
N ILE A 134 0.79 -1.93 4.05
CA ILE A 134 1.08 -1.61 5.44
C ILE A 134 2.02 -2.68 5.96
N LYS A 135 3.26 -2.27 6.26
CA LYS A 135 4.23 -3.15 6.92
C LYS A 135 3.88 -3.18 8.40
N PHE A 136 3.39 -4.31 8.88
CA PHE A 136 3.18 -4.52 10.30
C PHE A 136 4.52 -4.90 10.92
N GLU A 137 5.00 -4.08 11.85
CA GLU A 137 5.75 -4.67 12.95
C GLU A 137 4.73 -5.41 13.82
N SER A 138 5.07 -6.60 14.30
CA SER A 138 4.23 -7.51 15.08
C SER A 138 3.89 -6.97 16.48
N SER A 139 3.52 -5.69 16.57
CA SER A 139 3.23 -5.01 17.80
C SER A 139 1.75 -5.14 18.15
N PRO A 140 1.42 -5.41 19.43
CA PRO A 140 0.05 -5.53 19.91
C PRO A 140 -0.77 -4.22 19.83
N CYS A 141 -0.14 -3.11 19.42
CA CYS A 141 -0.82 -1.82 19.26
C CYS A 141 -1.63 -1.76 17.95
N PHE A 142 -1.22 -2.53 16.95
CA PHE A 142 -1.84 -2.53 15.63
C PHE A 142 -3.19 -3.25 15.60
N SER A 143 -3.28 -4.37 16.32
CA SER A 143 -4.53 -5.11 16.53
C SER A 143 -5.63 -4.25 17.15
N LEU A 144 -5.28 -3.18 17.89
CA LEU A 144 -6.24 -2.31 18.56
C LEU A 144 -6.92 -1.31 17.64
N SER A 145 -6.20 -0.78 16.66
CA SER A 145 -6.81 0.12 15.69
C SER A 145 -7.84 -0.64 14.85
N TRP A 146 -7.60 -1.92 14.61
CA TRP A 146 -8.54 -2.83 13.97
C TRP A 146 -9.67 -3.29 14.89
N LEU A 147 -9.36 -3.63 16.12
CA LEU A 147 -10.34 -3.97 17.14
C LEU A 147 -11.29 -2.81 17.43
N PHE A 148 -10.78 -1.58 17.50
CA PHE A 148 -11.58 -0.37 17.65
C PHE A 148 -12.48 -0.14 16.44
N MET A 149 -11.97 -0.37 15.22
CA MET A 149 -12.78 -0.32 14.00
C MET A 149 -13.89 -1.38 13.98
N LEU A 150 -13.56 -2.64 14.28
CA LEU A 150 -14.54 -3.73 14.34
C LEU A 150 -15.59 -3.48 15.43
N THR A 151 -15.16 -3.02 16.61
CA THR A 151 -16.08 -2.66 17.69
C THR A 151 -17.01 -1.52 17.29
N LEU A 152 -16.49 -0.46 16.66
CA LEU A 152 -17.30 0.63 16.12
C LEU A 152 -18.29 0.14 15.07
N ILE A 153 -17.85 -0.73 14.15
CA ILE A 153 -18.71 -1.29 13.11
C ILE A 153 -19.81 -2.15 13.72
N LEU A 154 -19.48 -3.03 14.68
CA LEU A 154 -20.44 -3.88 15.37
C LEU A 154 -21.47 -3.05 16.16
N GLN A 155 -21.00 -2.06 16.94
CA GLN A 155 -21.88 -1.18 17.71
C GLN A 155 -22.80 -0.30 16.84
N ASN A 156 -22.39 0.06 15.63
CA ASN A 156 -23.24 0.79 14.68
C ASN A 156 -24.13 -0.13 13.85
N SER A 157 -23.77 -1.41 13.67
CA SER A 157 -24.61 -2.39 12.96
C SER A 157 -25.82 -2.83 13.76
N GLU A 158 -25.75 -2.79 15.10
CA GLU A 158 -26.89 -3.10 15.98
C GLU A 158 -27.93 -1.96 16.03
N LEU A 159 -27.56 -0.74 15.61
CA LEU A 159 -28.50 0.39 15.50
C LEU A 159 -29.38 0.34 14.25
N GLY A 160 -29.13 -0.60 13.32
CA GLY A 160 -29.95 -0.84 12.12
C GLY A 160 -31.10 -1.83 12.33
N SER A 161 -31.20 -2.44 13.51
CA SER A 161 -32.20 -3.46 13.84
C SER A 161 -33.18 -2.93 14.89
N SER A 162 -34.01 -1.95 14.53
CA SER A 162 -35.25 -1.72 15.30
C SER A 162 -36.39 -2.58 14.71
N PRO A 163 -37.21 -3.20 15.57
CA PRO A 163 -38.43 -3.90 15.15
C PRO A 163 -39.51 -2.95 14.61
#